data_AF-A0AAD7CDH1-F1
#
_entry.id   AF-A0AAD7CDH1-F1
#
_cell.length_a   1.000
_cell.length_b   1.000
_cell.length_c   1.000
_cell.angle_alpha   90.00
_cell.angle_beta   90.00
_cell.angle_gamma   90.00
#
_symmetry.space_group_name_H-M   'P 1'
#
loop_
_entity.id
_entity.type
_entity.pdbx_description
1 polymer ?
#
loop_
_entity_poly.entity_id
_entity_poly.type
_entity_poly.pdbx_seq_one_letter_code
_entity_poly.pdbx_strand_id
1 'polypeptide(L)'
;MSVDIFNKLPRSRRSPSGRVPNVWHFDIRYVQLQPPSHMVFLLQPESSFVHTEMLPIGQPHGLGFAFFPDTAKEAAVEIARALIHAFVSSLGASKFEKNPPPPYAPWAFTTDDLGLSKEVGAELKRLGVKAPELCDVKFVPKLTEEAHAAYKEVFESMKKMLRMNDMACAAFTAPSGISFSYFKLAPWVEPKSDEMEAAVAYSQRLSSARPLTANRELGDFTKEIQATMELLRQRRSATVRAEADAGNPQAGLEYSVRLQYGIQCAPSRALCRQYLIKVITNNKADDTMKSIAHSLLIDWYVQAFEDGQSAARYVHAAAHSADEAVRLASGLSSPAVLFFARHVLEKHASVAVELYAQYKHVWEAKDRREAEMAKANNKATLKRMKQPNRYMCANVDCPVSSDSGHMLQQCAGKCDQDKKPSYCGKDCQRADWKNHKPFCRPGAPCSVIERPDAKIKGHSSTKDGALKVPITNPDGTTTFISSSTMSSKMLKKMKAQAEAGGGLGFTRGITVGISKIRVGDGDDSDSEESDSESD
;
A
#
# COMPACT_ATOMS: atom_id res chain seq x y z
N MET A 1 14.05 34.02 3.89
CA MET A 1 15.22 34.04 2.98
C MET A 1 15.03 35.17 1.99
N SER A 2 15.95 36.13 1.90
CA SER A 2 15.74 37.33 1.08
C SER A 2 16.43 37.22 -0.28
N VAL A 3 15.63 37.23 -1.34
CA VAL A 3 16.09 37.34 -2.74
C VAL A 3 16.95 38.60 -2.96
N ASP A 4 16.76 39.65 -2.14
CA ASP A 4 17.54 40.88 -2.23
C ASP A 4 19.00 40.65 -1.85
N ILE A 5 19.27 39.75 -0.90
CA ILE A 5 20.63 39.36 -0.53
C ILE A 5 21.28 38.63 -1.71
N PHE A 6 20.56 37.66 -2.29
CA PHE A 6 21.03 36.90 -3.45
C PHE A 6 21.35 37.80 -4.66
N ASN A 7 20.47 38.75 -4.96
CA ASN A 7 20.67 39.71 -6.05
C ASN A 7 21.87 40.67 -5.83
N LYS A 8 22.36 40.82 -4.60
CA LYS A 8 23.53 41.63 -4.25
C LYS A 8 24.84 40.84 -4.25
N LEU A 9 24.78 39.51 -4.36
CA LEU A 9 25.99 38.70 -4.35
C LEU A 9 26.88 39.01 -5.57
N PRO A 10 28.21 38.98 -5.40
CA PRO A 10 29.13 39.11 -6.53
C PRO A 10 28.87 37.99 -7.53
N ARG A 11 28.88 38.34 -8.82
CA ARG A 11 28.57 37.42 -9.91
C ARG A 11 29.58 37.59 -11.04
N SER A 12 30.37 36.55 -11.27
CA SER A 12 31.36 36.47 -12.35
C SER A 12 31.09 35.28 -13.27
N ARG A 13 31.51 35.38 -14.54
CA ARG A 13 31.42 34.28 -15.52
C ARG A 13 32.30 33.07 -15.15
N ARG A 14 33.36 33.30 -14.39
CA ARG A 14 34.24 32.27 -13.82
C ARG A 14 33.90 32.06 -12.35
N SER A 15 34.12 30.85 -11.85
CA SER A 15 33.96 30.54 -10.41
C SER A 15 34.93 31.39 -9.57
N PRO A 16 34.80 31.45 -8.23
CA PRO A 16 35.69 32.24 -7.39
C PRO A 16 37.19 31.90 -7.55
N SER A 17 37.51 30.69 -7.99
CA SER A 17 38.90 30.29 -8.31
C SER A 17 39.45 30.91 -9.61
N GLY A 18 38.57 31.47 -10.46
CA GLY A 18 38.90 32.00 -11.78
C GLY A 18 39.13 30.92 -12.86
N ARG A 19 39.18 29.63 -12.50
CA ARG A 19 39.64 28.54 -13.39
C ARG A 19 38.53 28.01 -14.29
N VAL A 20 37.34 27.80 -13.75
CA VAL A 20 36.23 27.13 -14.46
C VAL A 20 35.04 28.07 -14.67
N PRO A 21 34.14 27.80 -15.64
CA PRO A 21 32.89 28.52 -15.76
C PRO A 21 32.07 28.47 -14.46
N ASN A 22 31.39 29.56 -14.11
CA ASN A 22 30.48 29.61 -12.96
C ASN A 22 29.08 29.10 -13.35
N VAL A 23 29.01 27.94 -13.99
CA VAL A 23 27.78 27.32 -14.44
C VAL A 23 27.49 26.14 -13.52
N TRP A 24 26.24 26.04 -13.06
CA TRP A 24 25.84 25.03 -12.09
C TRP A 24 24.71 24.19 -12.64
N HIS A 25 24.91 22.88 -12.61
CA HIS A 25 23.89 21.89 -12.87
C HIS A 25 23.12 21.59 -11.59
N PHE A 26 21.80 21.43 -11.69
CA PHE A 26 20.99 20.91 -10.60
C PHE A 26 20.03 19.82 -11.07
N ASP A 27 19.80 18.86 -10.20
CA ASP A 27 18.72 17.89 -10.28
C ASP A 27 18.03 17.75 -8.90
N ILE A 28 16.91 17.04 -8.87
CA ILE A 28 16.19 16.70 -7.63
C ILE A 28 16.14 15.19 -7.48
N ARG A 29 16.42 14.69 -6.27
CA ARG A 29 16.45 13.26 -5.96
C ARG A 29 15.58 12.96 -4.77
N TYR A 30 14.96 11.79 -4.78
CA TYR A 30 14.27 11.25 -3.61
C TYR A 30 15.24 10.34 -2.85
N VAL A 31 15.72 10.83 -1.71
CA VAL A 31 16.64 10.12 -0.84
C VAL A 31 15.84 9.25 0.10
N GLN A 32 15.92 7.94 -0.10
CA GLN A 32 15.15 6.97 0.66
C GLN A 32 15.64 6.80 2.10
N LEU A 33 16.85 7.25 2.46
CA LEU A 33 17.40 7.12 3.81
C LEU A 33 16.47 7.76 4.87
N GLN A 34 16.30 7.10 6.03
CA GLN A 34 15.38 7.57 7.07
C GLN A 34 15.87 8.84 7.79
N PRO A 35 15.04 9.88 7.95
CA PRO A 35 13.69 10.04 7.37
C PRO A 35 13.77 10.38 5.87
N PRO A 36 12.96 9.74 5.00
CA PRO A 36 13.05 9.96 3.56
C PRO A 36 12.65 11.39 3.20
N SER A 37 13.30 11.91 2.17
CA SER A 37 13.15 13.31 1.78
C SER A 37 13.56 13.54 0.33
N HIS A 38 13.15 14.67 -0.22
CA HIS A 38 13.75 15.17 -1.44
C HIS A 38 14.99 16.01 -1.13
N MET A 39 15.90 16.03 -2.09
CA MET A 39 17.14 16.80 -2.03
C MET A 39 17.39 17.46 -3.38
N VAL A 40 17.81 18.72 -3.37
CA VAL A 40 18.43 19.35 -4.54
C VAL A 40 19.91 19.00 -4.52
N PHE A 41 20.38 18.41 -5.62
CA PHE A 41 21.79 18.18 -5.84
C PHE A 41 22.33 19.23 -6.81
N LEU A 42 23.47 19.81 -6.46
CA LEU A 42 24.17 20.83 -7.23
C LEU A 42 25.55 20.31 -7.64
N LEU A 43 25.91 20.49 -8.90
CA LEU A 43 27.19 20.11 -9.47
C LEU A 43 27.74 21.28 -10.29
N GLN A 44 29.01 21.65 -10.09
CA GLN A 44 29.77 22.48 -11.02
C GLN A 44 30.62 21.55 -11.90
N PRO A 45 30.19 21.23 -13.14
CA PRO A 45 30.73 20.11 -13.93
C PRO A 45 32.25 20.12 -14.04
N GLU A 46 32.83 21.24 -14.46
CA GLU A 46 34.26 21.35 -14.77
C GLU A 46 35.18 21.28 -13.53
N SER A 47 34.63 21.41 -12.32
CA SER A 47 35.39 21.27 -11.06
C SER A 47 35.03 20.01 -10.28
N SER A 48 33.95 19.34 -10.66
CA SER A 48 33.28 18.29 -9.88
C SER A 48 32.89 18.72 -8.46
N PHE A 49 32.83 20.03 -8.16
CA PHE A 49 32.35 20.52 -6.88
C PHE A 49 30.86 20.24 -6.75
N VAL A 50 30.47 19.66 -5.62
CA VAL A 50 29.08 19.27 -5.32
C VAL A 50 28.54 19.95 -4.07
N HIS A 51 27.24 20.23 -4.07
CA HIS A 51 26.50 20.69 -2.89
C HIS A 51 25.12 20.03 -2.84
N THR A 52 24.54 19.91 -1.64
CA THR A 52 23.21 19.34 -1.46
C THR A 52 22.36 20.17 -0.50
N GLU A 53 21.07 20.27 -0.78
CA GLU A 53 20.08 20.91 0.09
C GLU A 53 18.88 19.99 0.29
N MET A 54 18.51 19.74 1.55
CA MET A 54 17.30 18.98 1.88
C MET A 54 16.06 19.85 1.67
N LEU A 55 15.02 19.28 1.06
CA LEU A 55 13.76 19.97 0.80
C LEU A 55 12.65 19.47 1.74
N PRO A 56 11.75 20.36 2.21
CA PRO A 56 11.78 21.82 2.02
C PRO A 56 12.78 22.50 2.97
N ILE A 57 13.30 23.66 2.57
CA ILE A 57 14.33 24.36 3.36
C ILE A 57 13.73 24.96 4.63
N GLY A 58 14.49 24.86 5.73
CA GLY A 58 14.14 25.45 7.01
C GLY A 58 13.10 24.67 7.79
N GLN A 59 12.66 23.51 7.29
CA GLN A 59 11.86 22.58 8.09
C GLN A 59 12.73 21.74 9.03
N PRO A 60 12.18 21.35 10.20
CA PRO A 60 12.84 20.39 11.07
C PRO A 60 13.19 19.10 10.34
N HIS A 61 14.33 18.50 10.70
CA HIS A 61 14.68 17.15 10.27
C HIS A 61 13.53 16.19 10.65
N GLY A 62 13.05 15.39 9.69
CA GLY A 62 11.93 14.47 9.89
C GLY A 62 10.68 14.73 9.06
N LEU A 63 10.49 15.96 8.56
CA LEU A 63 9.29 16.32 7.78
C LEU A 63 9.52 16.33 6.26
N GLY A 64 10.67 15.86 5.80
CA GLY A 64 11.02 15.83 4.37
C GLY A 64 10.00 15.07 3.50
N PHE A 65 9.36 14.04 4.07
CA PHE A 65 8.32 13.27 3.39
C PHE A 65 7.06 14.10 3.08
N ALA A 66 6.85 15.25 3.72
CA ALA A 66 5.71 16.14 3.45
C ALA A 66 5.80 16.76 2.05
N PHE A 67 7.01 17.05 1.57
CA PHE A 67 7.25 17.52 0.21
C PHE A 67 7.44 16.32 -0.72
N PHE A 68 6.52 16.16 -1.67
CA PHE A 68 6.57 15.13 -2.71
C PHE A 68 5.91 15.69 -3.97
N PRO A 69 6.69 16.35 -4.84
CA PRO A 69 6.15 16.96 -6.05
C PRO A 69 5.81 15.90 -7.10
N ASP A 70 4.60 15.99 -7.63
CA ASP A 70 4.09 15.17 -8.72
C ASP A 70 4.46 15.81 -10.08
N THR A 71 4.65 17.14 -10.12
CA THR A 71 4.99 17.90 -11.33
C THR A 71 6.21 18.81 -11.14
N ALA A 72 6.85 19.19 -12.25
CA ALA A 72 7.96 20.15 -12.23
C ALA A 72 7.56 21.51 -11.62
N LYS A 73 6.32 21.95 -11.88
CA LYS A 73 5.77 23.19 -11.34
C LYS A 73 5.65 23.18 -9.81
N GLU A 74 5.19 22.05 -9.25
CA GLU A 74 5.15 21.87 -7.79
C GLU A 74 6.55 21.83 -7.18
N ALA A 75 7.51 21.19 -7.87
CA ALA A 75 8.89 21.11 -7.41
C ALA A 75 9.60 22.48 -7.44
N ALA A 76 9.32 23.29 -8.46
CA ALA A 76 10.03 24.52 -8.76
C ALA A 76 10.07 25.52 -7.60
N VAL A 77 8.98 25.62 -6.82
CA VAL A 77 8.87 26.53 -5.67
C VAL A 77 9.96 26.27 -4.64
N GLU A 78 10.11 25.01 -4.22
CA GLU A 78 11.09 24.63 -3.20
C GLU A 78 12.51 24.54 -3.78
N ILE A 79 12.65 24.14 -5.05
CA ILE A 79 13.96 24.14 -5.73
C ILE A 79 14.51 25.56 -5.87
N ALA A 80 13.72 26.53 -6.35
CA ALA A 80 14.17 27.90 -6.53
C ALA A 80 14.62 28.54 -5.20
N ARG A 81 13.88 28.28 -4.12
CA ARG A 81 14.27 28.65 -2.76
C ARG A 81 15.58 28.00 -2.35
N ALA A 82 15.78 26.73 -2.68
CA ALA A 82 17.01 26.02 -2.39
C ALA A 82 18.23 26.50 -3.15
N LEU A 83 18.07 26.83 -4.44
CA LEU A 83 19.12 27.45 -5.22
C LEU A 83 19.54 28.79 -4.59
N ILE A 84 18.58 29.66 -4.25
CA ILE A 84 18.88 30.95 -3.60
C ILE A 84 19.57 30.72 -2.25
N HIS A 85 19.08 29.79 -1.43
CA HIS A 85 19.65 29.46 -0.12
C HIS A 85 21.10 29.03 -0.21
N ALA A 86 21.38 28.08 -1.10
CA ALA A 86 22.68 27.45 -1.24
C ALA A 86 23.75 28.53 -1.46
N PHE A 87 23.53 29.46 -2.38
CA PHE A 87 24.51 30.50 -2.68
C PHE A 87 24.56 31.63 -1.64
N VAL A 88 23.43 32.02 -1.03
CA VAL A 88 23.43 32.99 0.08
C VAL A 88 24.19 32.47 1.30
N SER A 89 24.14 31.15 1.53
CA SER A 89 24.80 30.48 2.66
C SER A 89 26.24 30.04 2.35
N SER A 90 26.83 30.51 1.25
CA SER A 90 28.16 30.07 0.75
C SER A 90 28.27 28.54 0.61
N LEU A 91 27.21 27.89 0.11
CA LEU A 91 27.11 26.43 -0.05
C LEU A 91 27.39 25.68 1.27
N GLY A 92 27.00 26.29 2.39
CA GLY A 92 27.26 25.74 3.73
C GLY A 92 28.72 25.76 4.17
N ALA A 93 29.65 26.38 3.43
CA ALA A 93 31.08 26.41 3.76
C ALA A 93 31.36 26.92 5.18
N SER A 94 30.53 27.84 5.70
CA SER A 94 30.61 28.35 7.07
C SER A 94 30.49 27.28 8.16
N LYS A 95 29.95 26.09 7.84
CA LYS A 95 29.85 24.97 8.78
C LYS A 95 31.13 24.13 8.87
N PHE A 96 32.00 24.21 7.86
CA PHE A 96 33.15 23.31 7.71
C PHE A 96 34.49 24.05 7.69
N GLU A 97 34.50 25.32 7.29
CA GLU A 97 35.69 26.13 7.14
C GLU A 97 35.73 27.26 8.16
N LYS A 98 36.91 27.52 8.74
CA LYS A 98 37.11 28.63 9.68
C LYS A 98 37.00 30.00 9.00
N ASN A 99 37.36 30.07 7.71
CA ASN A 99 37.34 31.28 6.89
C ASN A 99 36.67 30.97 5.55
N PRO A 100 35.34 30.75 5.53
CA PRO A 100 34.65 30.37 4.31
C PRO A 100 34.78 31.49 3.26
N PRO A 101 34.84 31.15 1.95
CA PRO A 101 34.82 32.16 0.90
C PRO A 101 33.54 33.01 1.00
N PRO A 102 33.62 34.30 0.62
CA PRO A 102 32.44 35.16 0.61
C PRO A 102 31.35 34.56 -0.31
N PRO A 103 30.07 34.69 0.05
CA PRO A 103 28.99 34.16 -0.78
C PRO A 103 29.01 34.82 -2.17
N TYR A 104 28.67 34.06 -3.21
CA TYR A 104 28.66 34.50 -4.60
C TYR A 104 27.44 33.93 -5.32
N ALA A 105 26.98 34.59 -6.39
CA ALA A 105 25.92 34.08 -7.23
C ALA A 105 26.48 33.30 -8.43
N PRO A 106 25.78 32.26 -8.90
CA PRO A 106 26.15 31.55 -10.11
C PRO A 106 26.01 32.44 -11.35
N TRP A 107 26.70 32.10 -12.43
CA TRP A 107 26.49 32.75 -13.72
C TRP A 107 25.24 32.21 -14.41
N ALA A 108 25.06 30.89 -14.46
CA ALA A 108 23.91 30.26 -15.09
C ALA A 108 23.55 28.94 -14.39
N PHE A 109 22.29 28.55 -14.52
CA PHE A 109 21.82 27.24 -14.08
C PHE A 109 21.52 26.33 -15.27
N THR A 110 21.78 25.04 -15.10
CA THR A 110 21.40 23.99 -16.04
C THR A 110 20.69 22.85 -15.30
N THR A 111 19.89 22.07 -16.01
CA THR A 111 19.26 20.84 -15.50
C THR A 111 19.04 19.87 -16.67
N ASP A 112 18.86 18.59 -16.38
CA ASP A 112 18.60 17.54 -17.36
C ASP A 112 17.12 17.19 -17.51
N ASP A 113 16.22 17.94 -16.86
CA ASP A 113 14.77 17.82 -17.04
C ASP A 113 14.17 19.05 -17.73
N LEU A 114 13.42 18.82 -18.81
CA LEU A 114 12.84 19.89 -19.62
C LEU A 114 11.74 20.65 -18.88
N GLY A 115 10.97 19.96 -18.02
CA GLY A 115 9.96 20.59 -17.18
C GLY A 115 10.58 21.50 -16.13
N LEU A 116 11.59 21.01 -15.40
CA LEU A 116 12.29 21.78 -14.38
C LEU A 116 12.98 23.00 -14.94
N SER A 117 13.63 22.91 -16.11
CA SER A 117 14.30 24.07 -16.72
C SER A 117 13.33 25.25 -16.91
N LYS A 118 12.13 24.97 -17.42
CA LYS A 118 11.09 25.99 -17.61
C LYS A 118 10.51 26.50 -16.29
N GLU A 119 10.06 25.59 -15.42
CA GLU A 119 9.30 25.96 -14.22
C GLU A 119 10.19 26.61 -13.15
N VAL A 120 11.43 26.13 -12.96
CA VAL A 120 12.38 26.74 -12.01
C VAL A 120 12.82 28.12 -12.49
N GLY A 121 13.06 28.30 -13.80
CA GLY A 121 13.39 29.61 -14.38
C GLY A 121 12.26 30.63 -14.19
N ALA A 122 11.02 30.21 -14.45
CA ALA A 122 9.83 31.03 -14.20
C ALA A 122 9.67 31.39 -12.72
N GLU A 123 9.91 30.44 -11.82
CA GLU A 123 9.80 30.65 -10.38
C GLU A 123 10.90 31.57 -9.83
N LEU A 124 12.15 31.42 -10.27
CA LEU A 124 13.24 32.34 -9.92
C LEU A 124 12.91 33.78 -10.34
N LYS A 125 12.36 33.95 -11.55
CA LYS A 125 11.87 35.25 -12.03
C LYS A 125 10.74 35.78 -11.15
N ARG A 126 9.76 34.94 -10.80
CA ARG A 126 8.64 35.30 -9.92
C ARG A 126 9.10 35.73 -8.53
N LEU A 127 10.14 35.08 -8.00
CA LEU A 127 10.76 35.44 -6.72
C LEU A 127 11.57 36.74 -6.77
N GLY A 128 11.82 37.32 -7.95
CA GLY A 128 12.50 38.60 -8.11
C GLY A 128 14.00 38.49 -8.38
N VAL A 129 14.49 37.34 -8.87
CA VAL A 129 15.87 37.22 -9.35
C VAL A 129 16.08 38.13 -10.56
N LYS A 130 17.04 39.06 -10.49
CA LYS A 130 17.23 40.13 -11.50
C LYS A 130 18.07 39.69 -12.69
N ALA A 131 18.96 38.73 -12.49
CA ALA A 131 19.86 38.25 -13.53
C ALA A 131 19.10 37.37 -14.54
N PRO A 132 19.00 37.78 -15.83
CA PRO A 132 18.23 37.02 -16.81
C PRO A 132 18.82 35.63 -17.07
N GLU A 133 20.13 35.46 -17.03
CA GLU A 133 20.77 34.15 -17.29
C GLU A 133 20.57 33.14 -16.15
N LEU A 134 20.11 33.59 -14.97
CA LEU A 134 19.68 32.71 -13.89
C LEU A 134 18.20 32.30 -14.02
N CYS A 135 17.39 33.14 -14.68
CA CYS A 135 15.99 32.83 -14.97
C CYS A 135 15.84 31.99 -16.26
N ASP A 136 16.83 32.02 -17.15
CA ASP A 136 16.92 31.18 -18.35
C ASP A 136 17.69 29.88 -18.05
N VAL A 137 17.08 29.01 -17.23
CA VAL A 137 17.69 27.72 -16.87
C VAL A 137 17.78 26.85 -18.12
N LYS A 138 18.98 26.38 -18.46
CA LYS A 138 19.22 25.61 -19.69
C LYS A 138 18.99 24.12 -19.49
N PHE A 139 18.33 23.49 -20.46
CA PHE A 139 18.20 22.04 -20.55
C PHE A 139 19.46 21.40 -21.16
N VAL A 140 20.16 20.55 -20.40
CA VAL A 140 21.43 19.91 -20.79
C VAL A 140 21.40 18.42 -20.44
N PRO A 141 20.80 17.55 -21.28
CA PRO A 141 20.61 16.12 -20.97
C PRO A 141 21.93 15.33 -20.91
N LYS A 142 23.01 15.85 -21.49
CA LYS A 142 24.32 15.18 -21.48
C LYS A 142 24.98 15.12 -20.09
N LEU A 143 24.52 15.94 -19.14
CA LEU A 143 25.11 16.01 -17.80
C LEU A 143 24.52 14.98 -16.81
N THR A 144 23.48 14.23 -17.19
CA THR A 144 22.84 13.25 -16.30
C THR A 144 23.81 12.20 -15.76
N GLU A 145 24.66 11.63 -16.63
CA GLU A 145 25.63 10.60 -16.22
C GLU A 145 26.71 11.14 -15.28
N GLU A 146 27.22 12.34 -15.57
CA GLU A 146 28.22 13.01 -14.74
C GLU A 146 27.63 13.39 -13.37
N ALA A 147 26.42 13.94 -13.35
CA ALA A 147 25.69 14.25 -12.13
C ALA A 147 25.37 12.99 -11.33
N HIS A 148 25.01 11.88 -11.98
CA HIS A 148 24.77 10.62 -11.29
C HIS A 148 26.05 10.04 -10.66
N ALA A 149 27.17 10.06 -11.40
CA ALA A 149 28.46 9.60 -10.89
C ALA A 149 28.92 10.41 -9.67
N ALA A 150 28.87 11.74 -9.75
CA ALA A 150 29.27 12.61 -8.65
C ALA A 150 28.35 12.43 -7.42
N TYR A 151 27.04 12.29 -7.63
CA TYR A 151 26.11 12.05 -6.53
C TYR A 151 26.32 10.68 -5.88
N LYS A 152 26.75 9.65 -6.61
CA LYS A 152 27.05 8.33 -6.03
C LYS A 152 28.09 8.46 -4.92
N GLU A 153 29.12 9.27 -5.11
CA GLU A 153 30.14 9.53 -4.07
C GLU A 153 29.58 10.26 -2.85
N VAL A 154 28.70 11.25 -3.07
CA VAL A 154 27.97 11.94 -2.00
C VAL A 154 27.10 10.96 -1.22
N PHE A 155 26.37 10.08 -1.91
CA PHE A 155 25.50 9.10 -1.30
C PHE A 155 26.28 8.05 -0.50
N GLU A 156 27.41 7.55 -1.00
CA GLU A 156 28.32 6.69 -0.23
C GLU A 156 28.80 7.38 1.06
N SER A 157 29.10 8.67 1.00
CA SER A 157 29.48 9.46 2.17
C SER A 157 28.33 9.58 3.17
N MET A 158 27.09 9.77 2.70
CA MET A 158 25.89 9.76 3.54
C MET A 158 25.69 8.42 4.25
N LYS A 159 25.85 7.29 3.54
CA LYS A 159 25.75 5.95 4.13
C LYS A 159 26.76 5.74 5.27
N LYS A 160 28.00 6.21 5.08
CA LYS A 160 29.05 6.18 6.11
C LYS A 160 28.70 7.04 7.33
N MET A 161 28.18 8.27 7.11
CA MET A 161 27.76 9.15 8.20
C MET A 161 26.63 8.55 9.03
N LEU A 162 25.71 7.82 8.39
CA LEU A 162 24.63 7.09 9.07
C LEU A 162 25.09 5.79 9.74
N ARG A 163 26.39 5.46 9.70
CA ARG A 163 26.97 4.25 10.29
C ARG A 163 26.27 2.97 9.82
N MET A 164 25.88 2.92 8.55
CA MET A 164 25.32 1.71 7.96
C MET A 164 26.41 0.63 7.90
N ASN A 165 26.10 -0.59 8.37
CA ASN A 165 27.03 -1.71 8.28
C ASN A 165 27.30 -2.11 6.82
N ASP A 166 28.39 -2.83 6.54
CA ASP A 166 28.85 -3.10 5.17
C ASP A 166 27.78 -3.79 4.29
N MET A 167 27.03 -4.74 4.85
CA MET A 167 25.96 -5.44 4.12
C MET A 167 24.79 -4.51 3.78
N ALA A 168 24.31 -3.72 4.75
CA ALA A 168 23.26 -2.75 4.53
C ALA A 168 23.73 -1.64 3.59
N CYS A 169 24.98 -1.18 3.71
CA CYS A 169 25.56 -0.17 2.85
C CYS A 169 25.58 -0.63 1.38
N ALA A 170 25.94 -1.89 1.12
CA ALA A 170 25.97 -2.47 -0.22
C ALA A 170 24.57 -2.60 -0.85
N ALA A 171 23.52 -2.79 -0.04
CA ALA A 171 22.16 -2.93 -0.52
C ALA A 171 21.55 -1.61 -1.05
N PHE A 172 22.02 -0.45 -0.57
CA PHE A 172 21.41 0.83 -0.89
C PHE A 172 22.02 1.45 -2.16
N THR A 173 21.21 1.53 -3.19
CA THR A 173 21.55 2.18 -4.45
C THR A 173 21.37 3.69 -4.37
N ALA A 174 22.26 4.44 -5.04
CA ALA A 174 22.15 5.89 -5.12
C ALA A 174 20.94 6.25 -5.99
N PRO A 175 19.99 7.06 -5.50
CA PRO A 175 18.83 7.45 -6.30
C PRO A 175 19.25 8.28 -7.52
N SER A 176 18.56 8.05 -8.63
CA SER A 176 18.68 8.84 -9.86
C SER A 176 17.93 10.18 -9.73
N GLY A 177 18.27 11.13 -10.61
CA GLY A 177 17.52 12.37 -10.80
C GLY A 177 16.07 12.07 -11.18
N ILE A 178 15.13 12.85 -10.62
CA ILE A 178 13.71 12.75 -10.95
C ILE A 178 13.46 13.52 -12.24
N SER A 179 13.03 12.81 -13.29
CA SER A 179 12.49 13.45 -14.48
C SER A 179 10.97 13.52 -14.43
N PHE A 180 10.45 14.75 -14.51
CA PHE A 180 9.01 15.01 -14.63
C PHE A 180 8.54 14.97 -16.08
N SER A 181 9.47 15.06 -17.03
CA SER A 181 9.16 15.09 -18.46
C SER A 181 8.75 13.71 -18.99
N TYR A 182 9.33 12.64 -18.44
CA TYR A 182 9.05 11.26 -18.87
C TYR A 182 8.02 10.55 -17.99
N PHE A 183 7.77 11.06 -16.79
CA PHE A 183 6.84 10.45 -15.85
C PHE A 183 5.41 10.94 -16.12
N LYS A 184 4.53 10.01 -16.50
CA LYS A 184 3.09 10.27 -16.63
C LYS A 184 2.37 9.64 -15.46
N LEU A 185 1.65 10.48 -14.72
CA LEU A 185 0.72 9.99 -13.71
C LEU A 185 -0.45 9.28 -14.39
N ALA A 186 -0.86 8.15 -13.80
CA ALA A 186 -2.14 7.55 -14.12
C ALA A 186 -3.26 8.60 -13.91
N PRO A 187 -4.30 8.62 -14.76
CA PRO A 187 -5.47 9.44 -14.52
C PRO A 187 -6.01 9.20 -13.11
N TRP A 188 -6.32 10.28 -12.40
CA TRP A 188 -6.91 10.17 -11.07
C TRP A 188 -8.36 9.70 -11.20
N VAL A 189 -8.81 8.91 -10.21
CA VAL A 189 -10.12 8.22 -10.19
C VAL A 189 -11.26 9.14 -10.64
N GLU A 190 -12.09 8.65 -11.56
CA GLU A 190 -13.29 9.36 -11.97
C GLU A 190 -14.30 9.47 -10.81
N PRO A 191 -14.99 10.61 -10.66
CA PRO A 191 -15.99 10.78 -9.63
C PRO A 191 -17.05 9.67 -9.72
N LYS A 192 -17.40 9.09 -8.57
CA LYS A 192 -18.55 8.18 -8.50
C LYS A 192 -19.85 9.00 -8.54
N SER A 193 -20.66 8.76 -9.57
CA SER A 193 -21.97 9.43 -9.74
C SER A 193 -23.05 8.86 -8.83
N ASP A 194 -22.97 7.56 -8.52
CA ASP A 194 -23.92 6.87 -7.65
C ASP A 194 -23.54 6.99 -6.16
N GLU A 195 -24.51 7.38 -5.33
CA GLU A 195 -24.30 7.61 -3.89
C GLU A 195 -23.93 6.31 -3.16
N MET A 196 -24.52 5.18 -3.55
CA MET A 196 -24.24 3.88 -2.93
C MET A 196 -22.83 3.41 -3.29
N GLU A 197 -22.41 3.52 -4.55
CA GLU A 197 -21.03 3.24 -4.97
C GLU A 197 -20.01 4.10 -4.21
N ALA A 198 -20.30 5.40 -4.07
CA ALA A 198 -19.46 6.33 -3.32
C ALA A 198 -19.34 5.92 -1.84
N ALA A 199 -20.46 5.55 -1.19
CA ALA A 199 -20.47 5.12 0.20
C ALA A 199 -19.75 3.77 0.41
N VAL A 200 -19.91 2.83 -0.53
CA VAL A 200 -19.18 1.55 -0.53
C VAL A 200 -17.68 1.79 -0.67
N ALA A 201 -17.27 2.60 -1.65
CA ALA A 201 -15.86 2.93 -1.87
C ALA A 201 -15.24 3.62 -0.64
N TYR A 202 -15.94 4.60 -0.06
CA TYR A 202 -15.52 5.28 1.17
C TYR A 202 -15.37 4.30 2.34
N SER A 203 -16.38 3.45 2.58
CA SER A 203 -16.40 2.49 3.69
C SER A 203 -15.29 1.46 3.55
N GLN A 204 -15.16 0.88 2.36
CA GLN A 204 -14.10 -0.09 2.04
C GLN A 204 -12.73 0.53 2.24
N ARG A 205 -12.54 1.78 1.80
CA ARG A 205 -11.28 2.50 1.89
C ARG A 205 -10.83 2.76 3.33
N LEU A 206 -11.72 3.29 4.17
CA LEU A 206 -11.39 3.49 5.58
C LEU A 206 -11.22 2.17 6.31
N SER A 207 -12.07 1.19 6.02
CA SER A 207 -11.98 -0.13 6.62
C SER A 207 -10.66 -0.83 6.30
N SER A 208 -10.16 -0.71 5.06
CA SER A 208 -8.88 -1.29 4.66
C SER A 208 -7.66 -0.55 5.22
N ALA A 209 -7.81 0.73 5.58
CA ALA A 209 -6.74 1.53 6.18
C ALA A 209 -6.65 1.39 7.71
N ARG A 210 -7.70 0.88 8.38
CA ARG A 210 -7.69 0.65 9.83
C ARG A 210 -6.83 -0.55 10.21
N PRO A 211 -5.94 -0.45 11.23
CA PRO A 211 -5.21 -1.59 11.77
C PRO A 211 -6.16 -2.71 12.22
N LEU A 212 -5.76 -3.97 11.99
CA LEU A 212 -6.54 -5.12 12.43
C LEU A 212 -6.42 -5.30 13.94
N THR A 213 -7.50 -5.01 14.66
CA THR A 213 -7.62 -5.35 16.09
C THR A 213 -8.22 -6.75 16.26
N ALA A 214 -7.76 -7.51 17.26
CA ALA A 214 -8.19 -8.89 17.52
C ALA A 214 -9.72 -9.08 17.62
N ASN A 215 -10.45 -8.04 18.02
CA ASN A 215 -11.88 -8.09 18.29
C ASN A 215 -12.75 -7.39 17.23
N ARG A 216 -12.21 -7.08 16.04
CA ARG A 216 -13.10 -6.64 14.96
C ARG A 216 -13.88 -7.87 14.50
N GLU A 217 -15.03 -8.08 15.13
CA GLU A 217 -16.09 -8.86 14.51
C GLU A 217 -16.24 -8.33 13.09
N LEU A 218 -16.37 -9.23 12.14
CA LEU A 218 -16.75 -8.87 10.78
C LEU A 218 -18.22 -8.46 10.85
N GLY A 219 -18.49 -7.40 11.62
CA GLY A 219 -19.81 -6.83 11.82
C GLY A 219 -20.36 -6.48 10.45
N ASP A 220 -21.68 -6.46 10.39
CA ASP A 220 -22.44 -6.24 9.18
C ASP A 220 -21.89 -5.04 8.39
N PHE A 221 -21.08 -5.31 7.36
CA PHE A 221 -20.49 -4.28 6.52
C PHE A 221 -21.58 -3.41 5.88
N THR A 222 -22.79 -3.96 5.72
CA THR A 222 -23.97 -3.21 5.31
C THR A 222 -24.36 -2.13 6.31
N LYS A 223 -24.23 -2.36 7.63
CA LYS A 223 -24.43 -1.31 8.65
C LYS A 223 -23.37 -0.21 8.55
N GLU A 224 -22.11 -0.57 8.28
CA GLU A 224 -21.04 0.42 8.08
C GLU A 224 -21.29 1.27 6.82
N ILE A 225 -21.75 0.65 5.73
CA ILE A 225 -22.16 1.37 4.51
C ILE A 225 -23.34 2.30 4.82
N GLN A 226 -24.38 1.82 5.49
CA GLN A 226 -25.56 2.62 5.81
C GLN A 226 -25.21 3.82 6.71
N ALA A 227 -24.37 3.61 7.72
CA ALA A 227 -23.86 4.68 8.58
C ALA A 227 -23.03 5.69 7.78
N THR A 228 -22.23 5.22 6.82
CA THR A 228 -21.45 6.08 5.93
C THR A 228 -22.35 6.91 5.01
N MET A 229 -23.40 6.32 4.42
CA MET A 229 -24.36 7.07 3.60
C MET A 229 -24.99 8.19 4.42
N GLU A 230 -25.42 7.89 5.66
CA GLU A 230 -26.00 8.89 6.54
C GLU A 230 -25.00 10.00 6.90
N LEU A 231 -23.75 9.64 7.24
CA LEU A 231 -22.67 10.59 7.49
C LEU A 231 -22.45 11.53 6.28
N LEU A 232 -22.40 10.96 5.07
CA LEU A 232 -22.18 11.73 3.84
C LEU A 232 -23.35 12.68 3.54
N ARG A 233 -24.59 12.29 3.88
CA ARG A 233 -25.78 13.16 3.74
C ARG A 233 -25.80 14.30 4.75
N GLN A 234 -25.47 14.00 6.01
CA GLN A 234 -25.49 14.98 7.09
C GLN A 234 -24.35 16.00 6.99
N ARG A 235 -23.16 15.56 6.57
CA ARG A 235 -21.96 16.39 6.54
C ARG A 235 -21.63 16.83 5.11
N ARG A 236 -21.92 18.09 4.79
CA ARG A 236 -21.52 18.68 3.50
C ARG A 236 -20.00 18.79 3.40
N SER A 237 -19.45 18.51 2.22
CA SER A 237 -18.01 18.59 1.94
C SER A 237 -17.37 19.93 2.34
N ALA A 238 -18.06 21.05 2.14
CA ALA A 238 -17.60 22.38 2.53
C ALA A 238 -17.39 22.51 4.05
N THR A 239 -18.29 21.94 4.85
CA THR A 239 -18.18 21.92 6.32
C THR A 239 -16.99 21.07 6.76
N VAL A 240 -16.86 19.86 6.19
CA VAL A 240 -15.74 18.96 6.50
C VAL A 240 -14.40 19.60 6.13
N ARG A 241 -14.33 20.27 4.96
CA ARG A 241 -13.16 21.03 4.54
C ARG A 241 -12.80 22.14 5.54
N ALA A 242 -13.79 22.94 5.94
CA ALA A 242 -13.55 24.05 6.88
C ALA A 242 -13.01 23.55 8.23
N GLU A 243 -13.54 22.45 8.75
CA GLU A 243 -13.01 21.81 9.97
C GLU A 243 -11.59 21.25 9.77
N ALA A 244 -11.33 20.62 8.62
CA ALA A 244 -10.00 20.11 8.29
C ALA A 244 -8.98 21.26 8.18
N ASP A 245 -9.38 22.40 7.61
CA ASP A 245 -8.57 23.62 7.54
C ASP A 245 -8.37 24.27 8.92
N ALA A 246 -9.32 24.11 9.84
CA ALA A 246 -9.18 24.48 11.25
C ALA A 246 -8.30 23.51 12.07
N GLY A 247 -7.71 22.49 11.42
CA GLY A 247 -6.79 21.54 12.06
C GLY A 247 -7.47 20.41 12.81
N ASN A 248 -8.71 20.05 12.46
CA ASN A 248 -9.35 18.82 12.94
C ASN A 248 -8.81 17.61 12.16
N PRO A 249 -8.08 16.67 12.80
CA PRO A 249 -7.48 15.53 12.10
C PRO A 249 -8.52 14.54 11.55
N GLN A 250 -9.63 14.32 12.26
CA GLN A 250 -10.70 13.44 11.79
C GLN A 250 -11.37 13.99 10.52
N ALA A 251 -11.63 15.30 10.49
CA ALA A 251 -12.16 15.97 9.29
C ALA A 251 -11.13 15.95 8.15
N GLY A 252 -9.83 16.05 8.46
CA GLY A 252 -8.75 15.89 7.47
C GLY A 252 -8.73 14.52 6.82
N LEU A 253 -8.86 13.44 7.60
CA LEU A 253 -9.00 12.08 7.08
C LEU A 253 -10.24 11.94 6.20
N GLU A 254 -11.40 12.35 6.71
CA GLU A 254 -12.65 12.26 5.96
C GLU A 254 -12.58 13.02 4.63
N TYR A 255 -12.10 14.26 4.64
CA TYR A 255 -12.00 15.09 3.45
C TYR A 255 -11.00 14.51 2.44
N SER A 256 -9.91 13.90 2.89
CA SER A 256 -8.95 13.23 1.99
C SER A 256 -9.59 12.07 1.21
N VAL A 257 -10.46 11.27 1.83
CA VAL A 257 -11.19 10.18 1.15
C VAL A 257 -12.25 10.72 0.21
N ARG A 258 -12.94 11.81 0.58
CA ARG A 258 -13.88 12.51 -0.33
C ARG A 258 -13.17 13.03 -1.58
N LEU A 259 -11.98 13.63 -1.43
CA LEU A 259 -11.14 14.09 -2.54
C LEU A 259 -10.61 12.94 -3.41
N GLN A 260 -10.47 11.74 -2.86
CA GLN A 260 -10.05 10.56 -3.63
C GLN A 260 -11.16 10.07 -4.57
N TYR A 261 -12.42 10.08 -4.13
CA TYR A 261 -13.55 9.51 -4.89
C TYR A 261 -14.53 10.54 -5.48
N GLY A 262 -14.28 11.84 -5.29
CA GLY A 262 -15.14 12.91 -5.77
C GLY A 262 -16.46 13.06 -5.00
N ILE A 263 -16.50 12.70 -3.72
CA ILE A 263 -17.74 12.65 -2.95
C ILE A 263 -18.12 14.06 -2.50
N GLN A 264 -19.08 14.67 -3.22
CA GLN A 264 -19.53 16.05 -3.01
C GLN A 264 -18.42 17.10 -3.18
N CYS A 265 -17.32 16.77 -3.85
CA CYS A 265 -16.22 17.68 -4.17
C CYS A 265 -15.52 17.23 -5.45
N ALA A 266 -14.83 18.14 -6.14
CA ALA A 266 -13.98 17.75 -7.26
C ALA A 266 -12.83 16.85 -6.76
N PRO A 267 -12.58 15.67 -7.37
CA PRO A 267 -11.42 14.87 -7.03
C PRO A 267 -10.13 15.67 -7.17
N SER A 268 -9.20 15.48 -6.23
CA SER A 268 -7.89 16.11 -6.33
C SER A 268 -6.84 15.28 -5.62
N ARG A 269 -5.95 14.69 -6.42
CA ARG A 269 -4.80 13.91 -5.96
C ARG A 269 -3.91 14.72 -5.02
N ALA A 270 -3.53 15.93 -5.44
CA ALA A 270 -2.65 16.81 -4.67
C ALA A 270 -3.26 17.23 -3.33
N LEU A 271 -4.54 17.67 -3.32
CA LEU A 271 -5.21 18.04 -2.07
C LEU A 271 -5.43 16.82 -1.16
N CYS A 272 -5.78 15.65 -1.72
CA CYS A 272 -5.95 14.41 -0.94
C CYS A 272 -4.69 14.13 -0.12
N ARG A 273 -3.51 14.14 -0.78
CA ARG A 273 -2.23 13.99 -0.09
C ARG A 273 -1.97 15.10 0.92
N GLN A 274 -2.22 16.36 0.56
CA GLN A 274 -2.00 17.48 1.47
C GLN A 274 -2.78 17.32 2.78
N TYR A 275 -4.04 16.91 2.74
CA TYR A 275 -4.83 16.67 3.96
C TYR A 275 -4.34 15.45 4.74
N LEU A 276 -3.89 14.38 4.07
CA LEU A 276 -3.27 13.24 4.76
C LEU A 276 -1.99 13.64 5.50
N ILE A 277 -1.13 14.44 4.87
CA ILE A 277 0.09 14.98 5.52
C ILE A 277 -0.28 15.91 6.69
N LYS A 278 -1.32 16.75 6.54
CA LYS A 278 -1.86 17.55 7.66
C LYS A 278 -2.26 16.67 8.84
N VAL A 279 -2.92 15.53 8.62
CA VAL A 279 -3.29 14.58 9.69
C VAL A 279 -2.04 14.01 10.36
N ILE A 280 -1.08 13.52 9.57
CA ILE A 280 0.15 12.89 10.08
C ILE A 280 0.95 13.85 10.96
N THR A 281 1.04 15.11 10.54
CA THR A 281 1.81 16.16 11.23
C THR A 281 1.05 16.87 12.34
N ASN A 282 -0.24 16.58 12.52
CA ASN A 282 -1.07 17.21 13.55
C ASN A 282 -0.76 16.63 14.93
N ASN A 283 -0.42 17.47 15.89
CA ASN A 283 -0.17 17.07 17.27
C ASN A 283 -1.43 16.60 18.01
N LYS A 284 -2.63 16.94 17.53
CA LYS A 284 -3.92 16.47 18.06
C LYS A 284 -4.35 15.12 17.47
N ALA A 285 -3.69 14.63 16.42
CA ALA A 285 -3.95 13.30 15.89
C ALA A 285 -3.26 12.25 16.76
N ASP A 286 -4.02 11.27 17.23
CA ASP A 286 -3.46 10.09 17.88
C ASP A 286 -2.73 9.19 16.87
N ASP A 287 -1.98 8.22 17.38
CA ASP A 287 -1.18 7.32 16.54
C ASP A 287 -2.05 6.43 15.65
N THR A 288 -3.31 6.15 16.04
CA THR A 288 -4.25 5.38 15.21
C THR A 288 -4.66 6.19 13.97
N MET A 289 -5.01 7.46 14.14
CA MET A 289 -5.34 8.36 13.03
C MET A 289 -4.15 8.56 12.09
N LYS A 290 -2.93 8.72 12.65
CA LYS A 290 -1.71 8.81 11.85
C LYS A 290 -1.44 7.51 11.08
N SER A 291 -1.63 6.35 11.73
CA SER A 291 -1.50 5.03 11.09
C SER A 291 -2.50 4.85 9.93
N ILE A 292 -3.75 5.29 10.11
CA ILE A 292 -4.77 5.30 9.05
C ILE A 292 -4.34 6.23 7.91
N ALA A 293 -3.87 7.44 8.21
CA ALA A 293 -3.42 8.40 7.20
C ALA A 293 -2.24 7.83 6.36
N HIS A 294 -1.26 7.22 7.02
CA HIS A 294 -0.17 6.53 6.35
C HIS A 294 -0.67 5.34 5.50
N SER A 295 -1.61 4.54 6.00
CA SER A 295 -2.23 3.45 5.22
C SER A 295 -2.96 3.97 3.97
N LEU A 296 -3.63 5.12 4.05
CA LEU A 296 -4.27 5.76 2.90
C LEU A 296 -3.24 6.30 1.89
N LEU A 297 -2.09 6.78 2.36
CA LEU A 297 -0.99 7.23 1.49
C LEU A 297 -0.36 6.10 0.68
N ILE A 298 -0.30 4.87 1.19
CA ILE A 298 0.23 3.71 0.44
C ILE A 298 -0.43 3.62 -0.93
N ASP A 299 -1.75 3.57 -0.93
CA ASP A 299 -2.53 3.45 -2.16
C ASP A 299 -2.55 4.75 -2.97
N TRP A 300 -2.40 5.92 -2.34
CA TRP A 300 -2.15 7.16 -3.09
C TRP A 300 -0.87 7.05 -3.92
N TYR A 301 0.21 6.49 -3.36
CA TYR A 301 1.47 6.28 -4.06
C TYR A 301 1.37 5.17 -5.12
N VAL A 302 0.71 4.04 -4.80
CA VAL A 302 0.59 2.89 -5.71
C VAL A 302 -0.31 3.20 -6.91
N GLN A 303 -1.35 4.02 -6.74
CA GLN A 303 -2.24 4.43 -7.84
C GLN A 303 -1.60 5.45 -8.80
N ALA A 304 -0.35 5.88 -8.57
CA ALA A 304 0.29 6.90 -9.40
C ALA A 304 0.73 6.39 -10.78
N PHE A 305 0.83 5.06 -10.98
CA PHE A 305 1.40 4.46 -12.17
C PHE A 305 0.50 3.36 -12.75
N GLU A 306 0.47 3.27 -14.08
CA GLU A 306 -0.20 2.20 -14.83
C GLU A 306 0.76 1.01 -15.06
N ASP A 307 0.18 -0.19 -15.13
CA ASP A 307 0.76 -1.47 -15.57
C ASP A 307 2.29 -1.55 -15.64
N GLY A 308 2.92 -1.66 -14.46
CA GLY A 308 4.28 -2.18 -14.30
C GLY A 308 5.41 -1.15 -14.36
N GLN A 309 5.15 0.12 -14.68
CA GLN A 309 6.16 1.18 -14.62
C GLN A 309 6.13 1.92 -13.28
N SER A 310 6.46 1.21 -12.20
CA SER A 310 6.57 1.83 -10.87
C SER A 310 7.83 2.69 -10.80
N ALA A 311 7.70 4.00 -10.67
CA ALA A 311 8.84 4.84 -10.35
C ALA A 311 9.34 4.53 -8.93
N ALA A 312 10.64 4.22 -8.79
CA ALA A 312 11.23 3.76 -7.53
C ALA A 312 10.87 4.66 -6.32
N ARG A 313 10.85 5.99 -6.51
CA ARG A 313 10.48 6.95 -5.45
C ARG A 313 9.09 6.71 -4.85
N TYR A 314 8.11 6.29 -5.67
CA TYR A 314 6.75 6.00 -5.20
C TYR A 314 6.70 4.71 -4.39
N VAL A 315 7.45 3.69 -4.82
CA VAL A 315 7.54 2.42 -4.08
C VAL A 315 8.20 2.65 -2.72
N HIS A 316 9.30 3.41 -2.66
CA HIS A 316 9.93 3.75 -1.38
C HIS A 316 9.03 4.61 -0.49
N ALA A 317 8.31 5.60 -1.03
CA ALA A 317 7.40 6.42 -0.24
C ALA A 317 6.18 5.63 0.29
N ALA A 318 5.64 4.71 -0.52
CA ALA A 318 4.61 3.76 -0.11
C ALA A 318 5.13 2.82 0.99
N ALA A 319 6.34 2.30 0.83
CA ALA A 319 6.97 1.41 1.80
C ALA A 319 7.26 2.11 3.13
N HIS A 320 7.76 3.36 3.10
CA HIS A 320 7.90 4.19 4.29
C HIS A 320 6.55 4.40 5.00
N SER A 321 5.50 4.72 4.25
CA SER A 321 4.16 4.89 4.83
C SER A 321 3.62 3.58 5.41
N ALA A 322 3.86 2.44 4.76
CA ALA A 322 3.46 1.14 5.27
C ALA A 322 4.19 0.80 6.59
N ASP A 323 5.49 1.05 6.64
CA ASP A 323 6.32 0.83 7.83
C ASP A 323 5.86 1.71 9.01
N GLU A 324 5.68 3.01 8.76
CA GLU A 324 5.18 3.96 9.77
C GLU A 324 3.77 3.62 10.24
N ALA A 325 2.88 3.17 9.34
CA ALA A 325 1.54 2.73 9.72
C ALA A 325 1.57 1.58 10.73
N VAL A 326 2.43 0.58 10.51
CA VAL A 326 2.62 -0.55 11.44
C VAL A 326 3.25 -0.09 12.75
N ARG A 327 4.29 0.74 12.66
CA ARG A 327 5.00 1.26 13.84
C ARG A 327 4.07 2.03 14.77
N LEU A 328 3.27 2.95 14.22
CA LEU A 328 2.29 3.76 14.96
C LEU A 328 1.15 2.91 15.55
N ALA A 329 0.78 1.82 14.86
CA ALA A 329 -0.23 0.88 15.35
C ALA A 329 0.37 -0.23 16.25
N SER A 330 1.55 -0.01 16.83
CA SER A 330 2.20 -0.95 17.77
C SER A 330 2.37 -2.36 17.19
N GLY A 331 2.71 -2.46 15.91
CA GLY A 331 2.90 -3.74 15.21
C GLY A 331 1.62 -4.35 14.60
N LEU A 332 0.45 -3.73 14.79
CA LEU A 332 -0.77 -4.11 14.08
C LEU A 332 -0.74 -3.54 12.65
N SER A 333 -1.11 -4.36 11.67
CA SER A 333 -1.18 -3.93 10.26
C SER A 333 -2.61 -3.77 9.79
N SER A 334 -2.86 -2.79 8.93
CA SER A 334 -4.11 -2.67 8.20
C SER A 334 -4.15 -3.63 7.00
N PRO A 335 -5.34 -3.99 6.48
CA PRO A 335 -5.43 -4.75 5.22
C PRO A 335 -4.70 -4.09 4.05
N ALA A 336 -4.70 -2.75 3.95
CA ALA A 336 -3.98 -2.01 2.91
C ALA A 336 -2.46 -2.24 2.99
N VAL A 337 -1.88 -2.18 4.20
CA VAL A 337 -0.46 -2.49 4.43
C VAL A 337 -0.13 -3.91 3.98
N LEU A 338 -0.91 -4.90 4.42
CA LEU A 338 -0.66 -6.31 4.08
C LEU A 338 -0.80 -6.59 2.58
N PHE A 339 -1.80 -5.97 1.95
CA PHE A 339 -2.00 -6.06 0.50
C PHE A 339 -0.81 -5.48 -0.26
N PHE A 340 -0.37 -4.28 0.11
CA PHE A 340 0.81 -3.64 -0.48
C PHE A 340 2.07 -4.49 -0.28
N ALA A 341 2.32 -4.98 0.95
CA ALA A 341 3.49 -5.78 1.26
C ALA A 341 3.60 -7.01 0.35
N ARG A 342 2.48 -7.74 0.19
CA ARG A 342 2.41 -8.97 -0.59
C ARG A 342 2.45 -8.76 -2.10
N HIS A 343 1.74 -7.74 -2.59
CA HIS A 343 1.49 -7.62 -4.04
C HIS A 343 2.39 -6.61 -4.74
N VAL A 344 2.93 -5.65 -3.99
CA VAL A 344 3.78 -4.59 -4.55
C VAL A 344 5.19 -4.69 -3.97
N LEU A 345 5.33 -4.63 -2.65
CA LEU A 345 6.63 -4.52 -2.01
C LEU A 345 7.50 -5.76 -2.28
N GLU A 346 6.97 -6.97 -2.08
CA GLU A 346 7.66 -8.25 -2.34
C GLU A 346 8.22 -8.36 -3.76
N LYS A 347 7.42 -7.96 -4.76
CA LYS A 347 7.86 -7.97 -6.15
C LYS A 347 9.05 -7.03 -6.37
N HIS A 348 8.99 -5.81 -5.83
CA HIS A 348 10.07 -4.83 -6.03
C HIS A 348 11.29 -5.14 -5.17
N ALA A 349 11.10 -5.72 -4.00
CA ALA A 349 12.19 -6.08 -3.11
C ALA A 349 13.06 -7.23 -3.66
N SER A 350 12.55 -7.99 -4.64
CA SER A 350 13.35 -8.97 -5.39
C SER A 350 14.41 -8.33 -6.30
N VAL A 351 14.23 -7.07 -6.68
CA VAL A 351 15.18 -6.30 -7.51
C VAL A 351 15.86 -5.16 -6.76
N ALA A 352 15.30 -4.72 -5.62
CA ALA A 352 15.81 -3.64 -4.78
C ALA A 352 15.90 -4.13 -3.32
N VAL A 353 17.04 -4.72 -2.96
CA VAL A 353 17.28 -5.35 -1.65
C VAL A 353 17.19 -4.34 -0.50
N GLU A 354 17.43 -3.05 -0.76
CA GLU A 354 17.25 -1.99 0.22
C GLU A 354 15.81 -1.92 0.77
N LEU A 355 14.80 -2.34 0.00
CA LEU A 355 13.41 -2.41 0.48
C LEU A 355 13.24 -3.42 1.63
N TYR A 356 13.99 -4.54 1.61
CA TYR A 356 14.03 -5.48 2.73
C TYR A 356 14.77 -4.90 3.93
N ALA A 357 15.93 -4.28 3.70
CA ALA A 357 16.78 -3.78 4.77
C ALA A 357 16.15 -2.60 5.54
N GLN A 358 15.39 -1.75 4.84
CA GLN A 358 14.93 -0.48 5.38
C GLN A 358 13.61 -0.55 6.15
N TYR A 359 12.63 -1.32 5.68
CA TYR A 359 11.24 -1.25 6.12
C TYR A 359 10.85 -2.46 6.96
N LYS A 360 11.48 -2.60 8.14
CA LYS A 360 11.41 -3.82 8.95
C LYS A 360 10.02 -4.11 9.50
N HIS A 361 9.29 -3.10 9.96
CA HIS A 361 7.99 -3.28 10.61
C HIS A 361 6.96 -3.85 9.64
N VAL A 362 6.95 -3.40 8.38
CA VAL A 362 6.02 -3.94 7.37
C VAL A 362 6.33 -5.40 7.02
N TRP A 363 7.61 -5.80 6.98
CA TRP A 363 8.00 -7.20 6.77
C TRP A 363 7.61 -8.08 7.96
N GLU A 364 7.91 -7.65 9.18
CA GLU A 364 7.52 -8.35 10.40
C GLU A 364 6.00 -8.53 10.49
N ALA A 365 5.21 -7.52 10.09
CA ALA A 365 3.77 -7.62 10.04
C ALA A 365 3.27 -8.61 8.97
N LYS A 366 3.89 -8.62 7.78
CA LYS A 366 3.58 -9.59 6.73
C LYS A 366 3.88 -11.02 7.22
N ASP A 367 5.06 -11.26 7.75
CA ASP A 367 5.51 -12.58 8.20
C ASP A 367 4.65 -13.09 9.35
N ARG A 368 4.32 -12.23 10.32
CA ARG A 368 3.38 -12.54 11.40
C ARG A 368 2.03 -12.97 10.84
N ARG A 369 1.50 -12.22 9.87
CA ARG A 369 0.21 -12.54 9.25
C ARG A 369 0.25 -13.86 8.49
N GLU A 370 1.34 -14.14 7.78
CA GLU A 370 1.53 -15.42 7.08
C GLU A 370 1.62 -16.59 8.05
N ALA A 371 2.33 -16.44 9.17
CA ALA A 371 2.39 -17.43 10.24
C ALA A 371 1.01 -17.67 10.88
N GLU A 372 0.22 -16.62 11.14
CA GLU A 372 -1.16 -16.74 11.63
C GLU A 372 -2.05 -17.51 10.65
N MET A 373 -1.99 -17.16 9.37
CA MET A 373 -2.76 -17.85 8.32
C MET A 373 -2.32 -19.31 8.19
N ALA A 374 -1.02 -19.60 8.25
CA ALA A 374 -0.50 -20.96 8.23
C ALA A 374 -0.99 -21.77 9.43
N LYS A 375 -0.94 -21.20 10.65
CA LYS A 375 -1.47 -21.84 11.87
C LYS A 375 -2.97 -22.10 11.77
N ALA A 376 -3.75 -21.14 11.27
CA ALA A 376 -5.19 -21.30 11.07
C ALA A 376 -5.50 -22.39 10.02
N ASN A 377 -4.76 -22.41 8.91
CA ASN A 377 -4.88 -23.43 7.87
C ASN A 377 -4.52 -24.83 8.41
N ASN A 378 -3.47 -24.94 9.21
CA ASN A 378 -3.06 -26.20 9.83
C ASN A 378 -4.12 -26.72 10.81
N LYS A 379 -4.65 -25.85 11.68
CA LYS A 379 -5.78 -26.20 12.56
C LYS A 379 -7.01 -26.65 11.78
N ALA A 380 -7.38 -25.92 10.74
CA ALA A 380 -8.52 -26.28 9.89
C ALA A 380 -8.29 -27.63 9.17
N THR A 381 -7.06 -27.89 8.72
CA THR A 381 -6.68 -29.15 8.08
C THR A 381 -6.76 -30.32 9.06
N LEU A 382 -6.22 -30.17 10.28
CA LEU A 382 -6.33 -31.18 11.33
C LEU A 382 -7.78 -31.47 11.72
N LYS A 383 -8.62 -30.43 11.85
CA LYS A 383 -10.07 -30.61 12.09
C LYS A 383 -10.74 -31.41 10.97
N ARG A 384 -10.38 -31.18 9.71
CA ARG A 384 -10.89 -31.94 8.56
C ARG A 384 -10.38 -33.38 8.52
N MET A 385 -9.12 -33.60 8.87
CA MET A 385 -8.54 -34.95 8.93
C MET A 385 -9.17 -35.79 10.04
N LYS A 386 -9.49 -35.20 11.19
CA LYS A 386 -10.19 -35.89 12.28
C LYS A 386 -11.62 -36.31 11.91
N GLN A 387 -12.31 -35.55 11.07
CA GLN A 387 -13.72 -35.79 10.71
C GLN A 387 -13.97 -35.52 9.21
N PRO A 388 -13.39 -36.32 8.28
CA PRO A 388 -13.47 -36.04 6.84
C PRO A 388 -14.92 -36.00 6.33
N ASN A 389 -15.78 -36.86 6.87
CA ASN A 389 -17.19 -36.98 6.52
C ASN A 389 -18.04 -35.75 6.87
N ARG A 390 -17.54 -34.90 7.79
CA ARG A 390 -18.22 -33.66 8.22
C ARG A 390 -17.99 -32.51 7.24
N TYR A 391 -16.89 -32.51 6.50
CA TYR A 391 -16.47 -31.38 5.66
C TYR A 391 -16.55 -31.69 4.16
N MET A 392 -16.94 -32.90 3.76
CA MET A 392 -17.08 -33.30 2.37
C MET A 392 -18.46 -33.87 2.10
N CYS A 393 -18.97 -33.64 0.89
CA CYS A 393 -20.17 -34.31 0.43
C CYS A 393 -19.88 -35.81 0.23
N ALA A 394 -20.62 -36.67 0.94
CA ALA A 394 -20.44 -38.12 0.92
C ALA A 394 -20.76 -38.77 -0.44
N ASN A 395 -21.64 -38.15 -1.26
CA ASN A 395 -21.88 -38.62 -2.62
C ASN A 395 -20.58 -38.60 -3.45
N VAL A 396 -20.11 -39.78 -3.87
CA VAL A 396 -18.79 -40.04 -4.49
C VAL A 396 -18.45 -39.09 -5.64
N ASP A 397 -19.42 -38.75 -6.48
CA ASP A 397 -19.21 -37.89 -7.65
C ASP A 397 -19.38 -36.39 -7.37
N CYS A 398 -19.63 -36.03 -6.11
CA CYS A 398 -19.83 -34.64 -5.72
C CYS A 398 -18.52 -34.05 -5.17
N PRO A 399 -17.93 -33.04 -5.84
CA PRO A 399 -16.68 -32.43 -5.38
C PRO A 399 -16.90 -31.31 -4.34
N VAL A 400 -18.15 -31.13 -3.86
CA VAL A 400 -18.47 -30.08 -2.90
C VAL A 400 -17.89 -30.44 -1.54
N SER A 401 -17.12 -29.51 -0.99
CA SER A 401 -16.65 -29.52 0.39
C SER A 401 -17.17 -28.28 1.12
N SER A 402 -17.02 -28.26 2.43
CA SER A 402 -17.16 -27.04 3.21
C SER A 402 -15.99 -26.88 4.16
N ASP A 403 -15.69 -25.65 4.53
CA ASP A 403 -14.79 -25.36 5.63
C ASP A 403 -15.44 -25.38 7.01
N SER A 404 -16.77 -25.48 7.07
CA SER A 404 -17.51 -25.66 8.30
C SER A 404 -18.46 -26.86 8.19
N GLY A 405 -18.50 -27.66 9.26
CA GLY A 405 -19.28 -28.89 9.28
C GLY A 405 -20.80 -28.68 9.18
N HIS A 406 -21.30 -27.52 9.57
CA HIS A 406 -22.74 -27.23 9.58
C HIS A 406 -23.29 -26.85 8.20
N MET A 407 -22.43 -26.61 7.21
CA MET A 407 -22.85 -26.19 5.85
C MET A 407 -23.35 -27.37 5.00
N LEU A 408 -23.14 -28.61 5.46
CA LEU A 408 -23.59 -29.82 4.80
C LEU A 408 -24.72 -30.46 5.62
N GLN A 409 -25.71 -31.01 4.93
CA GLN A 409 -26.84 -31.72 5.52
C GLN A 409 -26.40 -33.11 5.94
N GLN A 410 -26.42 -33.41 7.23
CA GLN A 410 -26.13 -34.75 7.74
C GLN A 410 -27.29 -35.72 7.45
N CYS A 411 -26.99 -37.02 7.37
CA CYS A 411 -28.02 -38.06 7.30
C CYS A 411 -28.95 -38.01 8.52
N ALA A 412 -30.26 -38.03 8.29
CA ALA A 412 -31.27 -38.02 9.36
C ALA A 412 -31.51 -39.41 10.00
N GLY A 413 -30.75 -40.43 9.61
CA GLY A 413 -30.90 -41.79 10.10
C GLY A 413 -30.22 -42.07 11.45
N LYS A 414 -30.25 -43.34 11.86
CA LYS A 414 -29.74 -43.82 13.16
C LYS A 414 -28.25 -44.19 13.16
N CYS A 415 -27.48 -43.79 12.15
CA CYS A 415 -26.04 -44.03 12.13
C CYS A 415 -25.32 -43.17 13.20
N ASP A 416 -24.19 -43.69 13.69
CA ASP A 416 -23.36 -43.03 14.69
C ASP A 416 -22.90 -41.65 14.20
N GLN A 417 -22.78 -40.67 15.11
CA GLN A 417 -22.57 -39.26 14.76
C GLN A 417 -21.22 -39.00 14.07
N ASP A 418 -20.18 -39.75 14.43
CA ASP A 418 -18.83 -39.75 13.85
C ASP A 418 -18.79 -40.35 12.44
N LYS A 419 -19.69 -41.30 12.15
CA LYS A 419 -19.79 -42.02 10.86
C LYS A 419 -20.89 -41.47 9.96
N LYS A 420 -21.64 -40.47 10.43
CA LYS A 420 -22.79 -39.90 9.73
C LYS A 420 -22.32 -39.13 8.48
N PRO A 421 -22.73 -39.54 7.27
CA PRO A 421 -22.34 -38.84 6.06
C PRO A 421 -23.02 -37.47 5.98
N SER A 422 -22.30 -36.50 5.38
CA SER A 422 -22.80 -35.15 5.14
C SER A 422 -22.99 -34.91 3.64
N TYR A 423 -24.01 -34.14 3.25
CA TYR A 423 -24.38 -33.93 1.86
C TYR A 423 -24.56 -32.45 1.54
N CYS A 424 -24.17 -32.01 0.35
CA CYS A 424 -24.38 -30.62 -0.06
C CYS A 424 -25.85 -30.30 -0.44
N GLY A 425 -26.77 -31.25 -0.26
CA GLY A 425 -28.20 -31.15 -0.56
C GLY A 425 -28.89 -32.51 -0.72
N LYS A 426 -30.23 -32.51 -0.73
CA LYS A 426 -31.07 -33.71 -0.82
C LYS A 426 -30.81 -34.57 -2.07
N ASP A 427 -30.43 -33.95 -3.19
CA ASP A 427 -30.14 -34.69 -4.42
C ASP A 427 -28.93 -35.61 -4.27
N CYS A 428 -27.86 -35.12 -3.62
CA CYS A 428 -26.68 -35.92 -3.32
C CYS A 428 -26.97 -36.99 -2.25
N GLN A 429 -27.82 -36.68 -1.27
CA GLN A 429 -28.25 -37.67 -0.28
C GLN A 429 -29.04 -38.82 -0.92
N ARG A 430 -29.98 -38.51 -1.83
CA ARG A 430 -30.76 -39.53 -2.55
C ARG A 430 -29.89 -40.37 -3.47
N ALA A 431 -28.91 -39.75 -4.14
CA ALA A 431 -27.95 -40.45 -4.99
C ALA A 431 -27.12 -41.46 -4.21
N ASP A 432 -26.60 -41.07 -3.04
CA ASP A 432 -25.80 -41.94 -2.17
C ASP A 432 -26.63 -42.91 -1.32
N TRP A 433 -27.95 -42.72 -1.21
CA TRP A 433 -28.80 -43.51 -0.29
C TRP A 433 -28.70 -45.02 -0.51
N LYS A 434 -28.60 -45.48 -1.76
CA LYS A 434 -28.44 -46.93 -2.05
C LYS A 434 -27.16 -47.50 -1.43
N ASN A 435 -26.09 -46.72 -1.41
CA ASN A 435 -24.81 -47.07 -0.81
C ASN A 435 -24.84 -46.92 0.72
N HIS A 436 -25.42 -45.84 1.25
CA HIS A 436 -25.44 -45.58 2.70
C HIS A 436 -26.46 -46.45 3.48
N LYS A 437 -27.60 -46.81 2.88
CA LYS A 437 -28.72 -47.50 3.55
C LYS A 437 -28.30 -48.72 4.40
N PRO A 438 -27.41 -49.64 3.94
CA PRO A 438 -26.94 -50.78 4.74
C PRO A 438 -26.15 -50.40 6.01
N PHE A 439 -25.57 -49.20 6.02
CA PHE A 439 -24.76 -48.65 7.10
C PHE A 439 -25.53 -47.64 7.98
N CYS A 440 -26.77 -47.34 7.63
CA CYS A 440 -27.62 -46.37 8.33
C CYS A 440 -28.24 -46.98 9.61
N ARG A 441 -27.40 -47.49 10.50
CA ARG A 441 -27.77 -48.13 11.78
C ARG A 441 -26.64 -47.97 12.81
N PRO A 442 -26.95 -48.02 14.12
CA PRO A 442 -25.92 -47.89 15.16
C PRO A 442 -24.84 -48.97 15.05
N GLY A 443 -23.58 -48.60 15.28
CA GLY A 443 -22.44 -49.52 15.27
C GLY A 443 -21.98 -50.02 13.90
N ALA A 444 -22.67 -49.69 12.81
CA ALA A 444 -22.20 -50.01 11.46
C ALA A 444 -20.89 -49.25 11.14
N PRO A 445 -20.04 -49.78 10.23
CA PRO A 445 -18.88 -49.03 9.73
C PRO A 445 -19.33 -47.83 8.88
N CYS A 446 -18.43 -46.88 8.67
CA CYS A 446 -18.69 -45.71 7.84
C CYS A 446 -18.89 -46.11 6.37
N SER A 447 -19.98 -45.64 5.74
CA SER A 447 -20.26 -45.91 4.31
C SER A 447 -19.51 -44.99 3.34
N VAL A 448 -18.82 -43.96 3.87
CA VAL A 448 -18.10 -43.00 3.04
C VAL A 448 -16.84 -43.67 2.54
N ILE A 449 -16.78 -43.86 1.22
CA ILE A 449 -15.61 -44.39 0.53
C ILE A 449 -14.51 -43.32 0.60
N GLU A 450 -13.36 -43.68 1.15
CA GLU A 450 -12.18 -42.83 1.14
C GLU A 450 -11.81 -42.50 -0.31
N ARG A 451 -11.76 -41.21 -0.64
CA ARG A 451 -11.32 -40.78 -1.97
C ARG A 451 -9.79 -40.69 -1.96
N PRO A 452 -9.08 -41.52 -2.75
CA PRO A 452 -7.61 -41.48 -2.79
C PRO A 452 -7.07 -40.11 -3.23
N ASP A 453 -7.88 -39.33 -3.97
CA ASP A 453 -7.50 -38.01 -4.49
C ASP A 453 -7.89 -36.84 -3.57
N ALA A 454 -8.50 -37.09 -2.41
CA ALA A 454 -8.90 -36.03 -1.48
C ALA A 454 -7.73 -35.51 -0.65
N LYS A 455 -6.60 -35.15 -1.28
CA LYS A 455 -5.62 -34.25 -0.68
C LYS A 455 -6.25 -32.86 -0.59
N ILE A 456 -7.11 -32.67 0.40
CA ILE A 456 -7.74 -31.38 0.70
C ILE A 456 -6.61 -30.43 1.10
N LYS A 457 -6.14 -29.60 0.17
CA LYS A 457 -5.25 -28.50 0.53
C LYS A 457 -5.97 -27.62 1.55
N GLY A 458 -5.29 -27.33 2.65
CA GLY A 458 -5.83 -26.54 3.76
C GLY A 458 -6.17 -25.12 3.29
N HIS A 459 -7.45 -24.89 3.01
CA HIS A 459 -7.98 -23.54 2.81
C HIS A 459 -8.43 -22.95 4.14
N SER A 460 -8.23 -21.64 4.31
CA SER A 460 -8.70 -20.90 5.47
C SER A 460 -10.20 -21.13 5.69
N SER A 461 -10.57 -21.36 6.95
CA SER A 461 -11.97 -21.47 7.36
C SER A 461 -12.59 -20.09 7.43
N THR A 462 -13.75 -19.90 6.82
CA THR A 462 -14.60 -18.73 7.10
C THR A 462 -15.33 -18.94 8.42
N LYS A 463 -15.63 -17.86 9.15
CA LYS A 463 -16.42 -17.93 10.40
C LYS A 463 -17.81 -18.49 10.14
N ASP A 464 -18.45 -18.05 9.06
CA ASP A 464 -19.84 -18.41 8.72
C ASP A 464 -19.97 -19.72 7.94
N GLY A 465 -18.85 -20.39 7.66
CA GLY A 465 -18.82 -21.50 6.71
C GLY A 465 -19.03 -21.06 5.26
N ALA A 466 -18.46 -21.82 4.34
CA ALA A 466 -18.62 -21.64 2.91
C ALA A 466 -18.61 -23.00 2.23
N LEU A 467 -19.43 -23.15 1.19
CA LEU A 467 -19.34 -24.27 0.28
C LEU A 467 -18.22 -24.00 -0.73
N LYS A 468 -17.39 -25.02 -0.97
CA LYS A 468 -16.21 -24.98 -1.81
C LYS A 468 -16.31 -26.01 -2.91
N VAL A 469 -15.98 -25.60 -4.13
CA VAL A 469 -15.95 -26.48 -5.30
C VAL A 469 -14.61 -26.30 -6.02
N PRO A 470 -13.81 -27.38 -6.20
CA PRO A 470 -12.57 -27.32 -6.95
C PRO A 470 -12.85 -27.20 -8.45
N ILE A 471 -12.15 -26.28 -9.11
CA ILE A 471 -12.04 -26.12 -10.57
C ILE A 471 -10.66 -26.63 -10.99
N THR A 472 -10.62 -27.50 -11.99
CA THR A 472 -9.35 -27.88 -12.63
C THR A 472 -9.08 -26.95 -13.81
N ASN A 473 -7.98 -26.19 -13.74
CA ASN A 473 -7.55 -25.30 -14.81
C ASN A 473 -6.90 -26.11 -15.96
N PRO A 474 -6.77 -25.53 -17.17
CA PRO A 474 -6.13 -26.19 -18.31
C PRO A 474 -4.67 -26.61 -18.07
N ASP A 475 -3.96 -25.95 -17.14
CA ASP A 475 -2.58 -26.27 -16.74
C ASP A 475 -2.49 -27.40 -15.69
N GLY A 476 -3.63 -28.01 -15.33
CA GLY A 476 -3.73 -29.05 -14.31
C GLY A 476 -3.75 -28.52 -12.87
N THR A 477 -3.64 -27.21 -12.66
CA THR A 477 -3.75 -26.63 -11.32
C THR A 477 -5.21 -26.61 -10.85
N THR A 478 -5.43 -26.79 -9.54
CA THR A 478 -6.77 -26.71 -8.95
C THR A 478 -6.95 -25.37 -8.24
N THR A 479 -7.99 -24.63 -8.63
CA THR A 479 -8.48 -23.46 -7.90
C THR A 479 -9.83 -23.78 -7.24
N PHE A 480 -10.31 -22.94 -6.32
CA PHE A 480 -11.58 -23.20 -5.63
C PHE A 480 -12.52 -22.01 -5.78
N ILE A 481 -13.78 -22.29 -6.13
CA ILE A 481 -14.88 -21.34 -5.94
C ILE A 481 -15.43 -21.58 -4.55
N SER A 482 -15.46 -20.54 -3.72
CA SER A 482 -16.00 -20.59 -2.37
C SER A 482 -17.12 -19.57 -2.23
N SER A 483 -18.24 -19.97 -1.64
CA SER A 483 -19.34 -19.05 -1.32
C SER A 483 -20.13 -19.49 -0.09
N SER A 484 -20.46 -18.54 0.77
CA SER A 484 -21.38 -18.67 1.91
C SER A 484 -22.86 -18.53 1.49
N THR A 485 -23.14 -17.89 0.36
CA THR A 485 -24.51 -17.54 -0.07
C THR A 485 -25.01 -18.34 -1.26
N MET A 486 -24.12 -18.89 -2.07
CA MET A 486 -24.49 -19.66 -3.24
C MET A 486 -24.82 -21.10 -2.89
N SER A 487 -25.89 -21.62 -3.51
CA SER A 487 -26.22 -23.04 -3.39
C SER A 487 -25.15 -23.92 -4.04
N SER A 488 -25.03 -25.16 -3.54
CA SER A 488 -24.14 -26.17 -4.13
C SER A 488 -24.41 -26.41 -5.62
N LYS A 489 -25.67 -26.32 -6.06
CA LYS A 489 -26.06 -26.40 -7.47
C LYS A 489 -25.49 -25.25 -8.31
N MET A 490 -25.53 -24.03 -7.78
CA MET A 490 -25.01 -22.85 -8.48
C MET A 490 -23.47 -22.90 -8.57
N LEU A 491 -22.79 -23.32 -7.49
CA LEU A 491 -21.33 -23.51 -7.51
C LEU A 491 -20.89 -24.59 -8.50
N LYS A 492 -21.62 -25.71 -8.60
CA LYS A 492 -21.37 -26.74 -9.63
C LYS A 492 -21.54 -26.21 -11.05
N LYS A 493 -22.56 -25.36 -11.28
CA LYS A 493 -22.77 -24.71 -12.58
C LYS A 493 -21.60 -23.77 -12.93
N MET A 494 -21.13 -22.97 -11.96
CA MET A 494 -19.96 -22.12 -12.17
C MET A 494 -18.69 -22.92 -12.45
N LYS A 495 -18.47 -24.03 -11.73
CA LYS A 495 -17.38 -24.96 -12.01
C LYS A 495 -17.42 -25.42 -13.47
N ALA A 496 -18.57 -25.97 -13.91
CA ALA A 496 -18.72 -26.46 -15.28
C ALA A 496 -18.48 -25.37 -16.33
N GLN A 497 -18.93 -24.14 -16.07
CA GLN A 497 -18.71 -23.00 -16.95
C GLN A 497 -17.23 -22.60 -17.03
N ALA A 498 -16.54 -22.57 -15.88
CA ALA A 498 -15.12 -22.24 -15.82
C ALA A 498 -14.25 -23.30 -16.50
N GLU A 499 -14.56 -24.59 -16.30
CA GLU A 499 -13.84 -25.70 -16.94
C GLU A 499 -14.10 -25.78 -18.45
N ALA A 500 -15.26 -25.31 -18.93
CA ALA A 500 -15.57 -25.23 -20.36
C ALA A 500 -14.86 -24.07 -21.09
N GLY A 501 -13.92 -23.36 -20.44
CA GLY A 501 -13.22 -22.22 -21.04
C GLY A 501 -14.06 -20.95 -21.12
N GLY A 502 -15.27 -20.94 -20.55
CA GLY A 502 -16.05 -19.73 -20.35
C GLY A 502 -15.39 -18.91 -19.25
N GLY A 503 -14.49 -18.00 -19.63
CA GLY A 503 -13.86 -17.07 -18.69
C GLY A 503 -14.93 -16.46 -17.80
N LEU A 504 -14.87 -16.72 -16.49
CA LEU A 504 -15.70 -16.02 -15.54
C LEU A 504 -15.31 -14.55 -15.67
N GLY A 505 -16.17 -13.72 -16.27
CA GLY A 505 -15.95 -12.27 -16.43
C GLY A 505 -15.82 -11.50 -15.11
N PHE A 506 -15.63 -12.21 -13.99
CA PHE A 506 -15.16 -11.66 -12.74
C PHE A 506 -13.65 -11.45 -12.85
N THR A 507 -13.25 -10.19 -12.85
CA THR A 507 -11.88 -9.73 -12.63
C THR A 507 -11.20 -10.56 -11.53
N ARG A 508 -9.97 -11.01 -11.82
CA ARG A 508 -9.13 -11.80 -10.90
C ARG A 508 -9.15 -11.18 -9.49
N GLY A 509 -9.72 -11.90 -8.52
CA GLY A 509 -9.41 -11.70 -7.10
C GLY A 509 -10.49 -11.14 -6.17
N ILE A 510 -11.77 -11.09 -6.55
CA ILE A 510 -12.81 -10.75 -5.57
C ILE A 510 -13.36 -12.01 -4.90
N THR A 511 -12.80 -12.36 -3.74
CA THR A 511 -13.53 -13.19 -2.77
C THR A 511 -14.57 -12.27 -2.11
N VAL A 512 -15.75 -12.11 -2.72
CA VAL A 512 -16.84 -11.38 -2.05
C VAL A 512 -17.39 -12.30 -0.96
N GLY A 513 -16.87 -12.16 0.26
CA GLY A 513 -17.54 -12.70 1.44
C GLY A 513 -18.79 -11.87 1.72
N ILE A 514 -19.90 -12.17 1.03
CA ILE A 514 -21.21 -11.69 1.47
C ILE A 514 -21.69 -12.69 2.52
N SER A 515 -21.57 -12.34 3.79
CA SER A 515 -22.12 -13.10 4.90
C SER A 515 -23.65 -12.91 4.94
N LYS A 516 -24.39 -14.01 5.17
CA LYS A 516 -25.84 -13.96 5.37
C LYS A 516 -26.11 -13.95 6.86
N ILE A 517 -26.76 -12.90 7.34
CA ILE A 517 -27.14 -12.72 8.75
C ILE A 517 -28.20 -13.77 9.11
N ARG A 518 -27.89 -14.60 10.11
CA ARG A 518 -28.91 -15.28 10.92
C ARG A 518 -29.10 -14.45 12.18
N VAL A 519 -30.32 -13.96 12.40
CA VAL A 519 -30.77 -13.51 13.72
C VAL A 519 -30.88 -14.77 14.56
N GLY A 520 -30.11 -14.83 15.65
CA GLY A 520 -29.92 -16.03 16.44
C GLY A 520 -31.16 -16.45 17.22
N ASP A 521 -31.29 -17.77 17.36
CA ASP A 521 -31.79 -18.43 18.56
C ASP A 521 -30.83 -19.59 18.85
N GLY A 522 -30.34 -19.67 20.09
CA GLY A 522 -29.77 -20.88 20.69
C GLY A 522 -28.24 -20.95 20.79
N ASP A 523 -27.74 -20.80 22.02
CA ASP A 523 -26.44 -21.29 22.48
C ASP A 523 -26.26 -22.77 22.11
N ASP A 524 -25.26 -23.06 21.27
CA ASP A 524 -24.62 -24.38 21.25
C ASP A 524 -23.20 -24.18 21.81
N SER A 525 -23.06 -24.45 23.10
CA SER A 525 -21.77 -24.62 23.76
C SER A 525 -21.08 -25.83 23.14
N ASP A 526 -20.07 -25.61 22.30
CA ASP A 526 -19.08 -26.62 21.97
C ASP A 526 -18.39 -27.00 23.29
N SER A 527 -18.76 -28.16 23.85
CA SER A 527 -18.11 -28.75 25.01
C SER A 527 -16.65 -29.06 24.65
N GLU A 528 -15.73 -28.30 25.22
CA GLU A 528 -14.32 -28.70 25.32
C GLU A 528 -14.28 -30.00 26.12
N GLU A 529 -14.08 -31.13 25.44
CA GLU A 529 -13.62 -32.36 26.08
C GLU A 529 -12.26 -32.07 26.71
N SER A 530 -12.26 -31.88 28.02
CA SER A 530 -11.07 -31.89 28.85
C SER A 530 -10.53 -33.32 28.88
N ASP A 531 -9.42 -33.57 28.20
CA ASP A 531 -8.62 -34.78 28.40
C ASP A 531 -8.09 -34.78 29.83
N SER A 532 -8.79 -35.46 30.74
CA SER A 532 -8.27 -35.82 32.05
C SER A 532 -7.40 -37.07 31.90
N GLU A 533 -6.09 -36.89 31.79
CA GLU A 533 -5.12 -37.93 32.14
C GLU A 533 -5.19 -38.17 33.64
N SER A 534 -5.53 -39.39 34.04
CA SER A 534 -5.41 -39.88 35.41
C SER A 534 -4.42 -41.06 35.42
N ASP A 535 -3.39 -40.91 36.25
CA ASP A 535 -2.48 -41.95 36.73
C ASP A 535 -3.20 -43.09 37.47
#